data_AF-A0A1Q8BEZ4-F1
#
_entry.id   AF-A0A1Q8BEZ4-F1
#
_cell.length_a   1.000
_cell.length_b   1.000
_cell.length_c   1.000
_cell.angle_alpha   90.00
_cell.angle_beta   90.00
_cell.angle_gamma   90.00
#
_symmetry.space_group_name_H-M   'P 1'
#
loop_
_entity.id
_entity.type
_entity.pdbx_description
1 polymer ?
#
loop_
_entity_poly.entity_id
_entity_poly.type
_entity_poly.pdbx_seq_one_letter_code
_entity_poly.pdbx_strand_id
1 'polypeptide(L)'
;MRWYLGVRCQKCHMPILFALDHSEGAGKRQALSAGKLVLTCPLENCRHQADYTGAVVSRFQKQPGKPNETGRNNESNKSPKHKR
;
A
#
# COMPACT_ATOMS: atom_id res chain seq x y z
N MET A 1 2.56 -13.83 -5.51
CA MET A 1 2.06 -12.54 -4.99
C MET A 1 3.23 -11.82 -4.35
N ARG A 2 3.42 -10.51 -4.57
CA ARG A 2 4.45 -9.73 -3.86
C ARG A 2 3.78 -8.80 -2.87
N TRP A 3 4.30 -8.74 -1.66
CA TRP A 3 3.86 -7.80 -0.63
C TRP A 3 4.73 -6.55 -0.67
N TYR A 4 4.11 -5.41 -0.40
CA TYR A 4 4.76 -4.10 -0.37
C TYR A 4 4.35 -3.34 0.88
N LEU A 5 5.28 -2.55 1.40
CA LEU A 5 5.01 -1.53 2.40
C LEU A 5 4.67 -0.22 1.69
N GLY A 6 3.65 0.46 2.20
CA GLY A 6 3.22 1.73 1.66
C GLY A 6 2.43 2.58 2.64
N VAL A 7 2.16 3.82 2.23
CA VAL A 7 1.26 4.76 2.90
C VAL A 7 0.17 5.17 1.94
N ARG A 8 -0.91 5.79 2.43
CA ARG A 8 -1.91 6.42 1.55
C ARG A 8 -1.55 7.87 1.34
N CYS A 9 -1.63 8.33 0.08
CA CYS A 9 -1.46 9.74 -0.24
C CYS A 9 -2.48 10.59 0.54
N GLN A 10 -2.03 11.65 1.21
CA GLN A 10 -2.92 12.53 1.99
C GLN A 10 -3.89 13.34 1.10
N LYS A 11 -3.61 13.46 -0.20
CA LYS A 11 -4.46 14.19 -1.15
C LYS A 11 -5.49 13.33 -1.87
N CYS A 12 -5.07 12.20 -2.43
CA CYS A 12 -5.93 11.34 -3.27
C CYS A 12 -6.17 9.93 -2.72
N HIS A 13 -5.61 9.62 -1.54
CA HIS A 13 -5.73 8.32 -0.84
C HIS A 13 -5.21 7.08 -1.60
N MET A 14 -4.62 7.26 -2.78
CA MET A 14 -3.96 6.19 -3.51
C MET A 14 -2.75 5.66 -2.73
N PRO A 15 -2.50 4.34 -2.77
CA PRO A 15 -1.30 3.75 -2.17
C PRO A 15 -0.02 4.28 -2.82
N ILE A 16 0.92 4.71 -1.97
CA ILE A 16 2.29 5.01 -2.34
C ILE A 16 3.14 3.86 -1.80
N LEU A 17 3.55 2.95 -2.68
CA LEU A 17 4.38 1.79 -2.34
C LEU A 17 5.84 2.21 -2.39
N PHE A 18 6.59 2.05 -1.29
CA PHE A 18 7.97 2.52 -1.21
C PHE A 18 8.98 1.41 -0.88
N ALA A 19 8.54 0.24 -0.40
CA ALA A 19 9.43 -0.89 -0.15
C ALA A 19 8.73 -2.23 -0.43
N LEU A 20 9.53 -3.23 -0.80
CA LEU A 20 9.09 -4.63 -0.85
C LEU A 20 9.05 -5.22 0.55
N ASP A 21 8.01 -5.99 0.87
CA ASP A 21 7.91 -6.74 2.12
C ASP A 21 8.35 -8.20 1.88
N HIS A 22 9.55 -8.53 2.35
CA HIS A 22 10.15 -9.86 2.23
C HIS A 22 9.67 -10.83 3.31
N SER A 23 8.89 -10.37 4.30
CA SER A 23 8.39 -11.21 5.38
C SER A 23 7.23 -12.12 4.97
N GLU A 24 6.92 -12.21 3.68
CA GLU A 24 5.75 -12.91 3.12
C GLU A 24 4.40 -12.51 3.77
N GLY A 25 4.36 -11.32 4.38
CA GLY A 25 3.20 -10.82 5.13
C GLY A 25 3.16 -11.22 6.61
N ALA A 26 4.13 -12.02 7.10
CA ALA A 26 4.23 -12.51 8.47
C ALA A 26 5.02 -11.58 9.42
N GLY A 27 5.67 -10.53 8.91
CA GLY A 27 6.46 -9.64 9.75
C GLY A 27 5.59 -8.91 10.79
N LYS A 28 6.11 -8.68 12.00
CA LYS A 28 5.48 -7.74 12.94
C LYS A 28 5.58 -6.32 12.38
N ARG A 29 4.65 -5.42 12.74
CA ARG A 29 4.74 -3.98 12.41
C ARG A 29 5.96 -3.40 13.11
N GLN A 30 7.14 -3.55 12.53
CA GLN A 30 8.33 -2.90 13.03
C GLN A 30 8.19 -1.42 12.71
N ALA A 31 8.16 -0.58 13.74
CA ALA A 31 8.32 0.85 13.57
C ALA A 31 9.68 1.05 12.91
N LEU A 32 9.68 1.34 11.60
CA LEU A 32 10.90 1.72 10.91
C LEU A 32 11.33 3.04 11.55
N SER A 33 12.40 3.04 12.35
CA SER A 33 13.11 4.28 12.70
C SER A 33 13.89 4.73 11.47
N ALA A 34 13.18 5.02 10.39
CA ALA A 34 13.73 5.70 9.25
C ALA A 34 13.84 7.18 9.62
N GLY A 35 14.81 7.88 9.04
CA GLY A 35 14.82 9.34 9.04
C GLY A 35 13.58 9.91 8.31
N LYS A 36 13.70 11.13 7.78
CA LYS A 36 12.61 11.76 7.03
C LYS A 36 12.15 10.89 5.86
N LEU A 37 10.86 10.58 5.76
CA LEU A 37 10.26 9.75 4.70
C LEU A 37 9.45 10.66 3.77
N VAL A 38 10.14 11.36 2.88
CA VAL A 38 9.48 12.21 1.88
C VAL A 38 9.09 11.36 0.69
N LEU A 39 7.79 11.31 0.38
CA LEU A 39 7.26 10.51 -0.72
C LEU A 39 6.41 11.37 -1.66
N THR A 40 6.46 11.04 -2.94
CA THR A 40 5.63 11.64 -3.99
C THR A 40 4.59 10.63 -4.46
N CYS A 41 3.34 11.07 -4.59
CA CYS A 41 2.26 10.23 -5.11
C CYS A 41 2.54 9.83 -6.57
N PRO A 42 2.52 8.53 -6.92
CA PRO A 42 2.84 8.05 -8.27
C PRO A 42 1.71 8.27 -9.28
N LEU A 43 0.56 8.79 -8.84
CA LEU A 43 -0.54 9.12 -9.74
C LEU A 43 -0.21 10.42 -10.47
N GLU A 44 -0.11 10.35 -11.80
CA GLU A 44 0.29 11.46 -12.68
C GLU A 44 -0.52 12.75 -12.44
N ASN A 45 -1.83 12.63 -12.20
CA ASN A 45 -2.70 13.77 -11.94
C ASN A 45 -2.62 14.31 -10.50
N CYS A 46 -1.97 13.58 -9.59
CA CYS A 46 -1.86 13.97 -8.19
C CYS A 46 -0.50 14.59 -7.89
N ARG A 47 0.59 13.83 -8.11
CA ARG A 47 2.00 14.20 -7.82
C ARG A 47 2.25 14.88 -6.47
N HIS A 48 1.33 14.71 -5.51
CA HIS A 48 1.43 15.30 -4.17
C HIS A 48 2.66 14.74 -3.45
N GLN A 49 3.54 15.63 -2.99
CA GLN A 49 4.72 15.30 -2.21
C GLN A 49 4.52 15.78 -0.77
N ALA A 50 4.80 14.90 0.19
CA ALA A 50 4.73 15.22 1.61
C ALA A 50 5.71 14.38 2.44
N ASP A 51 5.88 14.76 3.70
CA ASP A 51 6.58 13.98 4.70
C ASP A 51 5.62 12.95 5.33
N TYR A 52 6.03 11.68 5.32
CA TYR A 52 5.30 10.54 5.83
C TYR A 52 6.03 9.84 6.99
N THR A 53 7.03 10.45 7.63
CA THR A 53 7.76 9.81 8.75
C THR A 53 6.84 9.37 9.89
N GLY A 54 5.80 10.16 10.20
CA GLY A 54 4.80 9.82 11.21
C GLY A 54 3.59 9.05 10.68
N ALA A 55 3.57 8.68 9.40
CA ALA A 55 2.40 8.07 8.80
C ALA A 55 2.30 6.57 9.14
N VAL A 56 1.06 6.07 9.24
CA VAL A 56 0.81 4.65 9.47
C VAL A 56 1.17 3.85 8.21
N VAL A 57 2.21 3.04 8.30
CA VAL A 57 2.62 2.11 7.24
C VAL A 57 1.66 0.93 7.17
N SER A 58 1.18 0.63 5.96
CA SER A 58 0.27 -0.48 5.66
C SER A 58 0.91 -1.46 4.66
N ARG A 59 0.39 -2.69 4.64
CA ARG A 59 0.78 -3.72 3.67
C ARG A 59 -0.16 -3.72 2.48
N PHE A 60 0.41 -3.82 1.29
CA PHE A 60 -0.31 -3.91 0.02
C PHE A 60 0.16 -5.13 -0.75
N GLN A 61 -0.78 -5.90 -1.29
CA GLN A 61 -0.47 -7.04 -2.14
C GLN A 61 -0.55 -6.62 -3.60
N LYS A 62 0.46 -6.96 -4.40
CA LYS A 62 0.45 -6.78 -5.86
C LYS A 62 0.53 -8.13 -6.56
N GLN A 63 -0.37 -8.37 -7.51
CA GLN A 63 -0.32 -9.51 -8.41
C GLN A 63 0.70 -9.22 -9.53
N PRO A 64 1.69 -10.10 -9.76
CA PRO A 64 2.56 -10.00 -10.93
C PRO A 64 1.70 -10.30 -12.18
N GLY A 65 1.46 -9.30 -13.03
CA GLY A 65 0.71 -9.48 -14.30
C GLY A 65 -0.39 -8.47 -14.59
N LYS A 66 -0.75 -7.60 -13.64
CA LYS A 66 -1.61 -6.45 -13.94
C LYS A 66 -0.77 -5.16 -13.82
N PRO A 67 -0.37 -4.51 -14.93
CA PRO A 67 0.06 -3.13 -14.84
C PRO A 67 -1.08 -2.36 -14.16
N ASN A 68 -0.74 -1.50 -13.21
CA ASN A 68 -1.72 -0.70 -12.48
C ASN A 68 -2.47 0.20 -13.48
N GLU A 69 -3.55 -0.31 -14.06
CA GLU A 69 -4.62 0.54 -14.52
C GLU A 69 -5.29 1.11 -13.28
N THR A 70 -5.22 2.43 -13.21
CA THR A 70 -5.91 3.29 -12.27
C THR A 70 -7.42 3.08 -12.41
N GLY A 71 -7.95 2.00 -11.82
CA GLY A 71 -9.34 1.59 -11.99
C GLY A 71 -9.96 1.26 -10.63
N ARG A 72 -10.99 2.03 -10.28
CA ARG A 72 -12.04 1.72 -9.29
C ARG A 72 -12.27 0.21 -9.25
N ASN A 73 -12.29 -0.43 -8.09
CA ASN A 73 -13.57 -0.82 -7.48
C ASN A 73 -13.38 -1.45 -6.09
N ASN A 74 -14.10 -0.88 -5.11
CA ASN A 74 -14.64 -1.62 -3.98
C ASN A 74 -15.41 -2.83 -4.51
N GLU A 75 -15.06 -4.05 -4.09
CA GLU A 75 -16.08 -5.06 -3.87
C GLU A 75 -15.65 -6.04 -2.78
N SER A 76 -16.18 -5.77 -1.59
CA SER A 76 -16.80 -6.73 -0.68
C SER A 76 -16.10 -8.07 -0.47
N ASN A 77 -15.44 -8.16 0.68
CA ASN A 77 -15.35 -9.40 1.45
C ASN A 77 -16.66 -10.18 1.40
N LYS A 78 -16.66 -11.35 0.76
CA LYS A 78 -17.65 -12.39 1.04
C LYS A 78 -16.92 -13.69 1.35
N SER A 79 -16.74 -13.91 2.65
CA SER A 79 -16.26 -15.15 3.24
C SER A 79 -17.14 -16.33 2.78
N PRO A 80 -16.58 -17.47 2.34
CA PRO A 80 -17.37 -18.67 2.14
C PRO A 80 -17.72 -19.27 3.51
N LYS A 81 -18.99 -19.18 3.90
CA LYS A 81 -19.54 -19.98 5.01
C LYS A 81 -19.78 -21.39 4.52
N HIS A 82 -19.03 -22.33 5.09
CA HIS A 82 -19.30 -23.76 5.07
C HIS A 82 -20.65 -24.07 5.75
N LYS A 83 -21.49 -24.88 5.09
CA LYS A 83 -22.61 -25.71 5.57
C LYS A 83 -23.16 -26.36 4.30
N ARG A 84 -23.32 -27.67 4.15
CA ARG A 84 -23.61 -28.74 5.11
C ARG A 84 -23.17 -30.06 4.49
#